data_AF-A0A1M6Q483-F1
#
_entry.id   AF-A0A1M6Q483-F1
#
_cell.length_a   1.000
_cell.length_b   1.000
_cell.length_c   1.000
_cell.angle_alpha   90.00
_cell.angle_beta   90.00
_cell.angle_gamma   90.00
#
_symmetry.space_group_name_H-M   'P 1'
#
loop_
_entity.id
_entity.type
_entity.pdbx_description
1 polymer ?
#
loop_
_entity_poly.entity_id
_entity_poly.type
_entity_poly.pdbx_seq_one_letter_code
_entity_poly.pdbx_strand_id
1 'polypeptide(L)'
;MRKLIVLMLILQVVSCSPSKEGAANETNQVGQETAVQEVVEEKEETPVSNGSYTAELLEPTGYFPQFSTEGKILLYTDQKYEGLWMLDLTTNEVTQLTDQRGAGYLPVISGDKVTYQVKGKTKRLEQIDMKTKEVTKVASEFARFSPQEYHKSLSGETTVSLAEDLSGIMVSGEEQPVKPQGEGNYLYAVLSPDGKKILTKSAGNVAVICDLKGNIMHELADVHADIWINNQTVLYAKTTDDGMQQLSAEIGVLDIQNNKMTPVGSDLDVALENPNFDTATLQITANTPEGQMYIFKPE
;
A
#
# COMPACT_ATOMS: atom_id res chain seq x y z
N MET A 1 56.28 0.74 -15.23
CA MET A 1 56.96 1.42 -16.36
C MET A 1 55.92 2.22 -17.15
N ARG A 2 56.24 3.49 -17.50
CA ARG A 2 55.52 4.47 -18.37
C ARG A 2 54.15 4.96 -17.83
N LYS A 3 53.89 6.21 -17.41
CA LYS A 3 54.22 7.62 -17.79
C LYS A 3 53.48 8.18 -19.03
N LEU A 4 52.86 9.36 -18.80
CA LEU A 4 52.46 10.46 -19.70
C LEU A 4 51.13 10.25 -20.50
N ILE A 5 50.25 11.23 -20.78
CA ILE A 5 50.43 12.67 -21.11
C ILE A 5 49.02 13.38 -21.14
N VAL A 6 48.92 14.64 -20.68
CA VAL A 6 48.25 15.83 -21.33
C VAL A 6 46.70 15.91 -21.34
N LEU A 7 45.95 17.04 -21.20
CA LEU A 7 46.05 18.50 -21.51
C LEU A 7 44.95 19.22 -20.64
N MET A 8 45.13 20.35 -19.91
CA MET A 8 45.16 21.79 -20.32
C MET A 8 43.81 22.30 -20.90
N LEU A 9 43.15 23.41 -20.50
CA LEU A 9 43.52 24.84 -20.28
C LEU A 9 42.64 25.45 -19.14
N ILE A 10 43.05 26.35 -18.22
CA ILE A 10 43.68 27.71 -18.26
C ILE A 10 42.66 28.80 -18.68
N LEU A 11 42.37 29.86 -17.88
CA LEU A 11 43.17 31.09 -17.67
C LEU A 11 42.57 31.94 -16.49
N GLN A 12 43.28 32.15 -15.37
CA GLN A 12 43.95 33.40 -14.87
C GLN A 12 43.07 34.69 -14.82
N VAL A 13 43.14 35.57 -13.80
CA VAL A 13 44.24 36.54 -13.49
C VAL A 13 43.85 37.31 -12.19
N VAL A 14 44.60 37.26 -11.07
CA VAL A 14 45.66 38.18 -10.52
C VAL A 14 45.21 39.27 -9.52
N SER A 15 45.98 39.34 -8.42
CA SER A 15 46.31 40.45 -7.47
C SER A 15 45.19 41.14 -6.68
N CYS A 16 45.39 41.79 -5.53
CA CYS A 16 46.56 42.32 -4.82
C CYS A 16 46.18 42.48 -3.33
N SER A 17 47.13 42.35 -2.39
CA SER A 17 46.97 42.76 -0.97
C SER A 17 47.34 44.26 -0.81
N PRO A 18 47.51 44.88 0.39
CA PRO A 18 47.08 44.56 1.78
C PRO A 18 46.55 45.82 2.54
N SER A 19 46.53 45.76 3.87
CA SER A 19 46.53 46.84 4.89
C SER A 19 45.18 47.02 5.63
N LYS A 20 45.10 47.23 6.96
CA LYS A 20 46.08 47.66 7.97
C LYS A 20 45.49 47.50 9.39
N GLU A 21 46.39 47.29 10.35
CA GLU A 21 46.42 47.82 11.75
C GLU A 21 45.20 47.71 12.69
N GLY A 22 45.46 47.18 13.91
CA GLY A 22 44.65 47.46 15.11
C GLY A 22 44.92 46.50 16.27
N ALA A 23 45.56 47.00 17.33
CA ALA A 23 46.13 46.26 18.45
C ALA A 23 45.18 45.99 19.63
N ALA A 24 45.57 45.01 20.48
CA ALA A 24 45.31 44.82 21.93
C ALA A 24 43.83 44.77 22.40
N ASN A 25 43.40 44.03 23.43
CA ASN A 25 44.05 43.66 24.68
C ASN A 25 43.24 42.53 25.38
N GLU A 26 43.86 41.94 26.38
CA GLU A 26 43.43 40.88 27.31
C GLU A 26 42.00 41.00 27.90
N THR A 27 41.32 39.87 28.14
CA THR A 27 40.93 39.41 29.50
C THR A 27 40.16 38.08 29.48
N ASN A 28 40.56 37.18 30.38
CA ASN A 28 39.91 35.91 30.71
C ASN A 28 38.50 36.11 31.28
N GLN A 29 37.55 35.24 30.92
CA GLN A 29 36.63 34.68 31.91
C GLN A 29 36.06 33.33 31.48
N VAL A 30 36.13 32.41 32.44
CA VAL A 30 35.60 31.04 32.44
C VAL A 30 34.07 31.09 32.49
N GLY A 31 33.43 30.34 31.59
CA GLY A 31 32.00 30.07 31.60
C GLY A 31 31.77 28.58 31.31
N GLN A 32 31.05 27.93 32.21
CA GLN A 32 30.82 26.49 32.28
C GLN A 32 30.10 25.95 31.03
N GLU A 33 30.67 24.92 30.39
CA GLU A 33 29.94 24.07 29.45
C GLU A 33 28.99 23.17 30.26
N THR A 34 27.69 23.45 30.14
CA THR A 34 26.65 22.49 30.52
C THR A 34 26.33 21.69 29.26
N ALA A 35 26.72 20.42 29.25
CA ALA A 35 26.34 19.50 28.20
C ALA A 35 24.83 19.24 28.27
N VAL A 36 24.09 19.79 27.31
CA VAL A 36 22.72 19.35 27.01
C VAL A 36 22.86 18.28 25.94
N GLN A 37 22.63 17.02 26.31
CA GLN A 37 22.38 15.96 25.34
C GLN A 37 21.02 16.25 24.70
N GLU A 38 21.05 16.78 23.49
CA GLU A 38 19.88 16.81 22.61
C GLU A 38 19.68 15.37 22.11
N VAL A 39 18.70 14.69 22.69
CA VAL A 39 18.20 13.42 22.15
C VAL A 39 17.52 13.78 20.84
N VAL A 40 18.18 13.48 19.74
CA VAL A 40 17.59 13.56 18.40
C VAL A 40 16.50 12.50 18.34
N GLU A 41 15.26 12.94 18.50
CA GLU A 41 14.08 12.16 18.14
C GLU A 41 14.17 11.84 16.64
N GLU A 42 14.26 10.54 16.30
CA GLU A 42 14.14 10.08 14.92
C GLU A 42 12.74 10.44 14.40
N LYS A 43 12.67 11.58 13.71
CA LYS A 43 11.57 11.89 12.80
C LYS A 43 11.78 11.08 11.52
N GLU A 44 11.20 9.89 11.45
CA GLU A 44 10.79 9.31 10.17
C GLU A 44 9.30 9.57 9.95
N GLU A 45 8.99 10.80 9.55
CA GLU A 45 7.80 11.07 8.74
C GLU A 45 8.28 11.77 7.47
N THR A 46 8.62 10.97 6.45
CA THR A 46 8.70 11.51 5.10
C THR A 46 7.28 11.77 4.58
N PRO A 47 7.01 13.00 4.08
CA PRO A 47 5.67 13.42 3.68
C PRO A 47 5.30 12.76 2.34
N VAL A 48 4.12 12.13 2.25
CA VAL A 48 3.62 11.62 0.97
C VAL A 48 2.69 12.65 0.32
N SER A 49 2.97 12.85 -0.97
CA SER A 49 2.63 13.98 -1.83
C SER A 49 1.15 14.31 -1.94
N ASN A 50 0.87 15.62 -1.89
CA ASN A 50 -0.45 16.23 -2.04
C ASN A 50 -0.81 16.40 -3.54
N GLY A 51 -0.93 15.28 -4.26
CA GLY A 51 -1.55 15.25 -5.59
C GLY A 51 -0.65 15.66 -6.73
N SER A 52 -0.17 14.65 -7.45
CA SER A 52 -0.36 14.50 -8.90
C SER A 52 0.26 13.14 -9.23
N TYR A 53 -0.59 12.13 -9.36
CA TYR A 53 -0.10 10.83 -9.81
C TYR A 53 -0.01 10.88 -11.33
N THR A 54 1.09 10.38 -11.88
CA THR A 54 1.18 10.14 -13.33
C THR A 54 0.65 8.74 -13.63
N ALA A 55 -0.24 8.65 -14.62
CA ALA A 55 -0.80 7.39 -15.07
C ALA A 55 0.03 6.78 -16.19
N GLU A 56 0.30 5.48 -16.09
CA GLU A 56 0.89 4.67 -17.14
C GLU A 56 0.00 3.46 -17.40
N LEU A 57 -0.37 3.28 -18.67
CA LEU A 57 -1.06 2.09 -19.14
C LEU A 57 -0.07 0.93 -19.21
N LEU A 58 -0.41 -0.19 -18.58
CA LEU A 58 0.37 -1.41 -18.62
C LEU A 58 -0.10 -2.32 -19.75
N GLU A 59 0.85 -3.04 -20.33
CA GLU A 59 0.58 -4.23 -21.14
C GLU A 59 1.15 -5.43 -20.36
N PRO A 60 0.35 -6.49 -20.14
CA PRO A 60 -0.89 -6.85 -20.82
C PRO A 60 -2.16 -6.31 -20.13
N THR A 61 -3.33 -6.63 -20.68
CA THR A 61 -4.61 -6.50 -19.98
C THR A 61 -4.77 -7.57 -18.90
N GLY A 62 -5.51 -7.23 -17.84
CA GLY A 62 -5.71 -8.05 -16.66
C GLY A 62 -6.66 -7.42 -15.66
N TYR A 63 -7.01 -8.19 -14.63
CA TYR A 63 -7.94 -7.79 -13.57
C TYR A 63 -7.29 -8.00 -12.20
N PHE A 64 -7.75 -7.22 -11.22
CA PHE A 64 -7.31 -7.28 -9.82
C PHE A 64 -5.77 -7.17 -9.67
N PRO A 65 -5.15 -6.12 -10.21
CA PRO A 65 -3.70 -5.94 -10.12
C PRO A 65 -3.26 -5.78 -8.66
N GLN A 66 -2.17 -6.45 -8.28
CA GLN A 66 -1.65 -6.41 -6.91
C GLN A 66 -0.13 -6.41 -6.88
N PHE A 67 0.45 -5.47 -6.15
CA PHE A 67 1.91 -5.31 -6.08
C PHE A 67 2.60 -6.38 -5.23
N SER A 68 3.87 -6.62 -5.57
CA SER A 68 4.86 -7.22 -4.67
C SER A 68 5.33 -6.23 -3.61
N THR A 69 5.86 -6.75 -2.51
CA THR A 69 6.41 -5.99 -1.37
C THR A 69 7.58 -5.03 -1.69
N GLU A 70 8.03 -4.93 -2.95
CA GLU A 70 9.05 -3.97 -3.39
C GLU A 70 8.64 -3.16 -4.64
N GLY A 71 7.37 -3.25 -5.07
CA GLY A 71 6.86 -2.55 -6.26
C GLY A 71 7.52 -2.94 -7.59
N LYS A 72 8.20 -4.09 -7.67
CA LYS A 72 8.87 -4.58 -8.91
C LYS A 72 8.04 -5.56 -9.71
N ILE A 73 7.11 -6.24 -9.05
CA ILE A 73 6.26 -7.26 -9.64
C ILE A 73 4.81 -6.87 -9.42
N LEU A 74 4.00 -7.08 -10.44
CA LEU A 74 2.55 -6.98 -10.38
C LEU A 74 1.93 -8.36 -10.64
N LEU A 75 1.13 -8.85 -9.71
CA LEU A 75 0.25 -9.98 -9.96
C LEU A 75 -1.04 -9.49 -10.58
N TYR A 76 -1.60 -10.28 -11.49
CA TYR A 76 -2.92 -10.04 -12.05
C TYR A 76 -3.56 -11.36 -12.50
N THR A 77 -4.87 -11.32 -12.76
CA THR A 77 -5.67 -12.49 -13.14
C THR A 77 -6.62 -12.16 -14.29
N ASP A 78 -7.37 -13.14 -14.78
CA ASP A 78 -8.56 -12.90 -15.58
C ASP A 78 -9.73 -12.37 -14.73
N GLN A 79 -10.81 -11.96 -15.40
CA GLN A 79 -12.03 -11.42 -14.76
C GLN A 79 -12.73 -12.39 -13.79
N LYS A 80 -12.50 -13.70 -13.93
CA LYS A 80 -13.14 -14.77 -13.14
C LYS A 80 -12.24 -15.32 -12.04
N TYR A 81 -11.09 -14.69 -11.81
CA TYR A 81 -10.03 -15.17 -10.92
C TYR A 81 -9.44 -16.54 -11.34
N GLU A 82 -9.48 -16.89 -12.63
CA GLU A 82 -8.92 -18.10 -13.20
C GLU A 82 -7.53 -17.84 -13.78
N GLY A 83 -6.54 -18.56 -13.26
CA GLY A 83 -5.14 -18.31 -13.52
C GLY A 83 -4.57 -17.16 -12.70
N LEU A 84 -3.24 -17.08 -12.70
CA LEU A 84 -2.50 -16.00 -12.05
C LEU A 84 -1.23 -15.74 -12.86
N TRP A 85 -1.00 -14.47 -13.17
CA TRP A 85 0.13 -14.01 -13.94
C TRP A 85 0.95 -13.04 -13.12
N MET A 86 2.21 -12.95 -13.49
CA MET A 86 3.23 -12.09 -12.89
C MET A 86 3.78 -11.22 -14.01
N LEU A 87 3.68 -9.90 -13.87
CA LEU A 87 4.33 -8.91 -14.71
C LEU A 87 5.53 -8.36 -13.93
N ASP A 88 6.73 -8.51 -14.48
CA ASP A 88 7.92 -7.82 -14.00
C ASP A 88 7.92 -6.38 -14.55
N LEU A 89 7.75 -5.39 -13.67
CA LEU A 89 7.64 -3.98 -14.03
C LEU A 89 8.97 -3.34 -14.47
N THR A 90 10.09 -4.07 -14.36
CA THR A 90 11.42 -3.60 -14.78
C THR A 90 11.73 -4.04 -16.21
N THR A 91 11.27 -5.23 -16.59
CA THR A 91 11.57 -5.88 -17.88
C THR A 91 10.35 -5.97 -18.80
N ASN A 92 9.15 -5.72 -18.28
CA ASN A 92 7.86 -6.00 -18.92
C ASN A 92 7.65 -7.48 -19.28
N GLU A 93 8.39 -8.38 -18.65
CA GLU A 93 8.22 -9.82 -18.87
C GLU A 93 6.97 -10.31 -18.14
N VAL A 94 6.13 -11.05 -18.87
CA VAL A 94 4.93 -11.69 -18.34
C VAL A 94 5.19 -13.18 -18.15
N THR A 95 4.95 -13.68 -16.95
CA THR A 95 4.99 -15.10 -16.64
C THR A 95 3.67 -15.57 -16.04
N GLN A 96 3.05 -16.58 -16.64
CA GLN A 96 1.94 -17.27 -15.98
C GLN A 96 2.48 -18.14 -14.84
N LEU A 97 1.96 -17.93 -13.63
CA LEU A 97 2.30 -18.73 -12.46
C LEU A 97 1.44 -19.99 -12.39
N THR A 98 0.16 -19.87 -12.67
CA THR A 98 -0.78 -20.99 -12.61
C THR A 98 -2.01 -20.73 -13.49
N ASP A 99 -2.71 -21.81 -13.85
CA ASP A 99 -3.99 -21.82 -14.56
C ASP A 99 -5.17 -22.16 -13.63
N GLN A 100 -4.91 -22.29 -12.32
CA GLN A 100 -5.91 -22.78 -11.37
C GLN A 100 -7.06 -21.79 -11.21
N ARG A 101 -8.27 -22.34 -11.15
CA ARG A 101 -9.47 -21.59 -10.80
C ARG A 101 -9.36 -21.01 -9.39
N GLY A 102 -9.64 -19.72 -9.24
CA GLY A 102 -9.60 -19.02 -7.97
C GLY A 102 -8.23 -18.46 -7.58
N ALA A 103 -7.19 -18.64 -8.41
CA ALA A 103 -5.84 -18.22 -8.10
C ALA A 103 -5.70 -16.69 -7.97
N GLY A 104 -6.54 -15.93 -8.68
CA GLY A 104 -6.59 -14.48 -8.58
C GLY A 104 -7.27 -13.91 -7.33
N TYR A 105 -7.92 -14.74 -6.50
CA TYR A 105 -8.66 -14.23 -5.35
C TYR A 105 -7.72 -13.93 -4.17
N LEU A 106 -7.35 -12.65 -4.05
CA LEU A 106 -6.49 -12.09 -2.99
C LEU A 106 -5.16 -12.85 -2.81
N PRO A 107 -4.37 -13.09 -3.87
CA PRO A 107 -3.07 -13.74 -3.75
C PRO A 107 -2.14 -12.92 -2.85
N VAL A 108 -1.11 -13.55 -2.29
CA VAL A 108 -0.12 -12.86 -1.46
C VAL A 108 1.28 -13.25 -1.89
N ILE A 109 2.09 -12.23 -2.19
CA ILE A 109 3.54 -12.38 -2.36
C ILE A 109 4.19 -12.35 -0.98
N SER A 110 5.07 -13.33 -0.72
CA SER A 110 5.89 -13.39 0.47
C SER A 110 7.27 -13.96 0.11
N GLY A 111 8.27 -13.06 0.06
CA GLY A 111 9.59 -13.37 -0.48
C GLY A 111 9.49 -13.85 -1.94
N ASP A 112 10.12 -14.99 -2.24
CA ASP A 112 10.13 -15.60 -3.57
C ASP A 112 8.85 -16.41 -3.90
N LYS A 113 7.84 -16.43 -3.02
CA LYS A 113 6.64 -17.27 -3.18
C LYS A 113 5.37 -16.47 -3.32
N VAL A 114 4.42 -17.02 -4.07
CA VAL A 114 3.04 -16.54 -4.13
C VAL A 114 2.12 -17.58 -3.52
N THR A 115 1.34 -17.16 -2.52
CA THR A 115 0.24 -17.97 -1.97
C THR A 115 -1.05 -17.60 -2.67
N TYR A 116 -1.76 -18.59 -3.21
CA TYR A 116 -2.99 -18.39 -3.97
C TYR A 116 -4.03 -19.44 -3.59
N GLN A 117 -5.29 -19.13 -3.89
CA GLN A 117 -6.41 -20.03 -3.65
C GLN A 117 -6.61 -20.96 -4.86
N VAL A 118 -7.00 -22.21 -4.60
CA VAL A 118 -7.56 -23.10 -5.63
C VAL A 118 -8.98 -23.48 -5.28
N LYS A 119 -9.89 -23.25 -6.23
CA LYS A 119 -11.32 -23.53 -6.14
C LYS A 119 -11.67 -24.79 -6.93
N GLY A 120 -11.76 -25.93 -6.23
CA GLY A 120 -12.26 -27.20 -6.76
C GLY A 120 -13.57 -27.61 -6.12
N LYS A 121 -13.74 -28.92 -5.82
CA LYS A 121 -14.83 -29.41 -4.95
C LYS A 121 -14.77 -28.78 -3.56
N THR A 122 -13.56 -28.57 -3.07
CA THR A 122 -13.26 -27.82 -1.85
C THR A 122 -12.24 -26.73 -2.19
N LYS A 123 -12.26 -25.66 -1.40
CA LYS A 123 -11.23 -24.63 -1.40
C LYS A 123 -9.95 -25.19 -0.75
N ARG A 124 -8.80 -24.78 -1.26
CA ARG A 124 -7.49 -24.99 -0.63
C ARG A 124 -6.55 -23.83 -0.97
N LEU A 125 -5.44 -23.73 -0.24
CA LEU A 125 -4.37 -22.79 -0.56
C LEU A 125 -3.14 -23.55 -1.07
N GLU A 126 -2.46 -22.96 -2.04
CA GLU A 126 -1.19 -23.45 -2.60
C GLU A 126 -0.17 -22.30 -2.59
N GLN A 127 1.10 -22.65 -2.51
CA GLN A 127 2.22 -21.73 -2.66
C GLN A 127 3.03 -22.14 -3.87
N ILE A 128 3.32 -21.20 -4.75
CA ILE A 128 4.23 -21.39 -5.88
C ILE A 128 5.48 -20.55 -5.68
N ASP A 129 6.65 -21.15 -5.86
CA ASP A 129 7.90 -20.42 -5.97
C ASP A 129 8.01 -19.75 -7.34
N MET A 130 8.20 -18.43 -7.34
CA MET A 130 8.14 -17.61 -8.57
C MET A 130 9.24 -17.97 -9.57
N LYS A 131 10.38 -18.49 -9.11
CA LYS A 131 11.55 -18.81 -9.96
C LYS A 131 11.51 -20.25 -10.45
N THR A 132 11.35 -21.20 -9.53
CA THR A 132 11.40 -22.63 -9.82
C THR A 132 10.07 -23.19 -10.30
N LYS A 133 8.97 -22.46 -10.08
CA LYS A 133 7.58 -22.90 -10.31
C LYS A 133 7.17 -24.12 -9.47
N GLU A 134 7.95 -24.47 -8.44
CA GLU A 134 7.59 -25.54 -7.53
C GLU A 134 6.34 -25.17 -6.72
N VAL A 135 5.37 -26.08 -6.66
CA VAL A 135 4.10 -25.88 -5.95
C VAL A 135 4.05 -26.71 -4.68
N THR A 136 3.79 -26.07 -3.55
CA THR A 136 3.54 -26.70 -2.25
C THR A 136 2.10 -26.45 -1.82
N LYS A 137 1.41 -27.48 -1.31
CA LYS A 137 0.07 -27.30 -0.72
C LYS A 137 0.20 -26.78 0.70
N VAL A 138 -0.58 -25.75 1.03
CA VAL A 138 -0.71 -25.29 2.42
C VAL A 138 -1.52 -26.31 3.23
N ALA A 139 -1.22 -26.44 4.52
CA ALA A 139 -1.87 -27.41 5.40
C ALA A 139 -3.40 -27.22 5.43
N SER A 140 -4.14 -28.33 5.52
CA SER A 140 -5.60 -28.33 5.35
C SER A 140 -6.36 -27.57 6.43
N GLU A 141 -5.80 -27.38 7.63
CA GLU A 141 -6.44 -26.52 8.65
C GLU A 141 -6.63 -25.07 8.19
N PHE A 142 -5.84 -24.61 7.21
CA PHE A 142 -5.92 -23.27 6.63
C PHE A 142 -6.84 -23.19 5.41
N ALA A 143 -7.51 -24.28 5.01
CA ALA A 143 -8.34 -24.31 3.81
C ALA A 143 -9.53 -23.31 3.84
N ARG A 144 -9.94 -22.89 5.04
CA ARG A 144 -10.96 -21.84 5.25
C ARG A 144 -10.43 -20.44 4.95
N PHE A 145 -9.14 -20.18 5.18
CA PHE A 145 -8.53 -18.86 5.03
C PHE A 145 -8.37 -18.49 3.56
N SER A 146 -8.56 -17.21 3.24
CA SER A 146 -7.96 -16.55 2.08
C SER A 146 -6.43 -16.54 2.21
N PRO A 147 -5.67 -16.32 1.11
CA PRO A 147 -4.22 -16.20 1.21
C PRO A 147 -3.80 -15.07 2.18
N GLN A 148 -4.50 -13.93 2.18
CA GLN A 148 -4.24 -12.84 3.12
C GLN A 148 -4.44 -13.24 4.58
N GLU A 149 -5.55 -13.92 4.91
CA GLU A 149 -5.80 -14.41 6.28
C GLU A 149 -4.75 -15.45 6.72
N TYR A 150 -4.32 -16.31 5.80
CA TYR A 150 -3.25 -17.26 6.07
C TYR A 150 -1.96 -16.56 6.47
N HIS A 151 -1.48 -15.58 5.68
CA HIS A 151 -0.26 -14.85 6.03
C HIS A 151 -0.39 -14.05 7.33
N LYS A 152 -1.54 -13.40 7.56
CA LYS A 152 -1.84 -12.74 8.84
C LYS A 152 -1.78 -13.69 10.03
N SER A 153 -2.26 -14.93 9.87
CA SER A 153 -2.22 -15.94 10.94
C SER A 153 -0.79 -16.39 11.31
N LEU A 154 0.19 -16.18 10.43
CA LEU A 154 1.58 -16.58 10.65
C LEU A 154 2.43 -15.50 11.36
N SER A 155 2.04 -14.22 11.33
CA SER A 155 2.89 -13.14 11.85
C SER A 155 2.90 -13.07 13.37
N GLY A 156 1.88 -13.62 14.04
CA GLY A 156 1.71 -13.50 15.49
C GLY A 156 1.42 -12.06 15.96
N GLU A 157 1.24 -11.15 15.01
CA GLU A 157 0.91 -9.74 15.26
C GLU A 157 -0.57 -9.59 15.59
N THR A 158 -0.94 -8.40 16.07
CA THR A 158 -2.35 -8.03 16.19
C THR A 158 -3.01 -8.14 14.81
N THR A 159 -4.10 -8.89 14.74
CA THR A 159 -4.91 -9.03 13.53
C THR A 159 -6.34 -8.66 13.83
N VAL A 160 -7.07 -8.28 12.78
CA VAL A 160 -8.51 -8.06 12.81
C VAL A 160 -9.18 -8.93 11.76
N SER A 161 -10.32 -9.50 12.11
CA SER A 161 -11.19 -10.26 11.22
C SER A 161 -12.65 -9.99 11.54
N LEU A 162 -13.56 -10.38 10.64
CA LEU A 162 -14.98 -10.38 10.97
C LEU A 162 -15.30 -11.57 11.88
N ALA A 163 -16.30 -11.40 12.75
CA ALA A 163 -16.91 -12.53 13.44
C ALA A 163 -17.57 -13.49 12.44
N GLU A 164 -17.74 -14.77 12.79
CA GLU A 164 -18.30 -15.78 11.88
C GLU A 164 -19.71 -15.43 11.38
N ASP A 165 -20.49 -14.74 12.21
CA ASP A 165 -21.85 -14.26 11.89
C ASP A 165 -21.88 -12.82 11.34
N LEU A 166 -20.71 -12.23 11.09
CA LEU A 166 -20.51 -10.85 10.62
C LEU A 166 -21.01 -9.76 11.58
N SER A 167 -21.41 -10.10 12.81
CA SER A 167 -22.04 -9.17 13.75
C SER A 167 -21.08 -8.15 14.39
N GLY A 168 -19.78 -8.30 14.14
CA GLY A 168 -18.74 -7.42 14.68
C GLY A 168 -17.35 -7.80 14.20
N ILE A 169 -16.35 -7.15 14.78
CA ILE A 169 -14.94 -7.28 14.41
C ILE A 169 -14.18 -7.96 15.55
N MET A 170 -13.56 -9.09 15.27
CA MET A 170 -12.66 -9.78 16.18
C MET A 170 -11.28 -9.13 16.12
N VAL A 171 -10.77 -8.73 17.29
CA VAL A 171 -9.36 -8.33 17.47
C VAL A 171 -8.63 -9.51 18.10
N SER A 172 -7.49 -9.91 17.55
CA SER A 172 -6.74 -11.06 18.06
C SER A 172 -6.36 -10.88 19.53
N GLY A 173 -6.68 -11.87 20.37
CA GLY A 173 -6.46 -11.83 21.82
C GLY A 173 -7.66 -11.34 22.63
N GLU A 174 -8.69 -10.78 21.97
CA GLU A 174 -9.93 -10.37 22.62
C GLU A 174 -11.00 -11.47 22.52
N GLU A 175 -11.82 -11.62 23.57
CA GLU A 175 -12.87 -12.65 23.62
C GLU A 175 -14.15 -12.24 22.88
N GLN A 176 -14.44 -10.95 22.82
CA GLN A 176 -15.69 -10.41 22.28
C GLN A 176 -15.42 -9.50 21.08
N PRO A 177 -16.26 -9.55 20.04
CA PRO A 177 -16.12 -8.64 18.92
C PRO A 177 -16.45 -7.20 19.33
N VAL A 178 -15.73 -6.24 18.77
CA VAL A 178 -16.12 -4.82 18.86
C VAL A 178 -17.15 -4.49 17.78
N LYS A 179 -18.07 -3.58 18.10
CA LYS A 179 -19.17 -3.16 17.23
C LYS A 179 -19.23 -1.63 17.11
N PRO A 180 -18.27 -1.00 16.39
CA PRO A 180 -18.15 0.46 16.35
C PRO A 180 -19.42 1.18 15.88
N GLN A 181 -20.16 0.56 14.96
CA GLN A 181 -21.40 1.09 14.38
C GLN A 181 -22.65 0.38 14.91
N GLY A 182 -22.54 -0.30 16.06
CA GLY A 182 -23.62 -1.06 16.66
C GLY A 182 -23.88 -2.40 15.97
N GLU A 183 -25.09 -2.92 16.17
CA GLU A 183 -25.54 -4.18 15.60
C GLU A 183 -25.73 -4.07 14.08
N GLY A 184 -25.22 -5.05 13.34
CA GLY A 184 -25.34 -5.11 11.89
C GLY A 184 -24.31 -6.05 11.28
N ASN A 185 -24.39 -6.23 9.96
CA ASN A 185 -23.43 -7.03 9.23
C ASN A 185 -22.25 -6.15 8.82
N TYR A 186 -21.09 -6.40 9.40
CA TYR A 186 -19.83 -5.77 9.02
C TYR A 186 -19.34 -6.36 7.69
N LEU A 187 -18.86 -5.48 6.81
CA LEU A 187 -18.47 -5.84 5.44
C LEU A 187 -16.98 -6.13 5.31
N TYR A 188 -16.15 -5.39 6.06
CA TYR A 188 -14.70 -5.58 6.13
C TYR A 188 -14.14 -4.98 7.42
N ALA A 189 -12.93 -5.40 7.79
CA ALA A 189 -12.15 -4.80 8.86
C ALA A 189 -10.67 -4.83 8.48
N VAL A 190 -10.00 -3.68 8.53
CA VAL A 190 -8.61 -3.54 8.09
C VAL A 190 -7.83 -2.72 9.11
N LEU A 191 -6.79 -3.32 9.67
CA LEU A 191 -5.91 -2.70 10.66
C LEU A 191 -4.99 -1.67 9.97
N SER A 192 -4.77 -0.52 10.61
CA SER A 192 -3.79 0.47 10.15
C SER A 192 -2.37 -0.08 10.22
N PRO A 193 -1.42 0.46 9.42
CA PRO A 193 -0.03 0.01 9.42
C PRO A 193 0.65 0.01 10.80
N ASP A 194 0.33 0.98 11.67
CA ASP A 194 0.83 1.05 13.06
C ASP A 194 0.11 0.11 14.04
N GLY A 195 -0.90 -0.63 13.61
CA GLY A 195 -1.66 -1.55 14.45
C GLY A 195 -2.64 -0.89 15.42
N LYS A 196 -2.92 0.42 15.31
CA LYS A 196 -3.68 1.17 16.34
C LYS A 196 -5.12 1.48 15.96
N LYS A 197 -5.48 1.44 14.67
CA LYS A 197 -6.80 1.84 14.17
C LYS A 197 -7.39 0.74 13.28
N ILE A 198 -8.72 0.70 13.22
CA ILE A 198 -9.46 -0.20 12.36
C ILE A 198 -10.28 0.65 11.38
N LEU A 199 -10.09 0.40 10.10
CA LEU A 199 -10.97 0.86 9.02
C LEU A 199 -12.04 -0.21 8.79
N THR A 200 -13.32 0.19 8.88
CA THR A 200 -14.44 -0.74 8.83
C THR A 200 -15.72 -0.09 8.33
N LYS A 201 -16.68 -0.90 7.89
CA LYS A 201 -18.02 -0.49 7.49
C LYS A 201 -19.02 -1.59 7.79
N SER A 202 -20.15 -1.23 8.36
CA SER A 202 -21.34 -2.07 8.46
C SER A 202 -22.35 -1.73 7.36
N ALA A 203 -23.14 -2.72 6.95
CA ALA A 203 -24.12 -2.57 5.88
C ALA A 203 -25.08 -1.39 6.15
N GLY A 204 -25.20 -0.49 5.17
CA GLY A 204 -26.07 0.68 5.25
C GLY A 204 -25.47 1.91 5.95
N ASN A 205 -24.26 1.81 6.51
CA ASN A 205 -23.53 2.93 7.10
C ASN A 205 -22.36 3.37 6.22
N VAL A 206 -21.79 4.56 6.44
CA VAL A 206 -20.51 4.98 5.84
C VAL A 206 -19.33 4.25 6.49
N ALA A 207 -18.16 4.26 5.86
CA ALA A 207 -16.95 3.72 6.46
C ALA A 207 -16.51 4.58 7.66
N VAL A 208 -15.90 3.95 8.66
CA VAL A 208 -15.39 4.61 9.87
C VAL A 208 -13.98 4.14 10.20
N ILE A 209 -13.25 5.01 10.88
CA ILE A 209 -12.00 4.69 11.57
C ILE A 209 -12.31 4.64 13.07
N CYS A 210 -12.04 3.51 13.72
CA CYS A 210 -12.13 3.37 15.17
C CYS A 210 -10.82 2.89 15.78
N ASP A 211 -10.68 3.03 17.10
CA ASP A 211 -9.62 2.36 17.85
C ASP A 211 -9.91 0.84 18.00
N LEU A 212 -8.95 0.09 18.57
CA LEU A 212 -9.11 -1.36 18.78
C LEU A 212 -10.23 -1.74 19.76
N LYS A 213 -10.79 -0.78 20.50
CA LYS A 213 -11.93 -0.97 21.42
C LYS A 213 -13.26 -0.62 20.75
N GLY A 214 -13.22 -0.19 19.49
CA GLY A 214 -14.38 0.19 18.70
C GLY A 214 -14.86 1.62 18.93
N ASN A 215 -14.08 2.48 19.60
CA ASN A 215 -14.43 3.90 19.72
C ASN A 215 -14.19 4.58 18.38
N ILE A 216 -15.25 5.12 17.76
CA ILE A 216 -15.15 5.83 16.49
C ILE A 216 -14.30 7.11 16.68
N MET A 217 -13.28 7.24 15.85
CA MET A 217 -12.38 8.39 15.78
C MET A 217 -12.74 9.31 14.60
N HIS A 218 -13.11 8.71 13.46
CA HIS A 218 -13.49 9.43 12.24
C HIS A 218 -14.62 8.71 11.50
N GLU A 219 -15.57 9.47 10.98
CA GLU A 219 -16.51 9.01 9.95
C GLU A 219 -16.00 9.49 8.59
N LEU A 220 -15.99 8.60 7.60
CA LEU A 220 -15.53 8.93 6.25
C LEU A 220 -16.69 9.40 5.36
N ALA A 221 -16.35 10.02 4.23
CA ALA A 221 -17.32 10.28 3.17
C ALA A 221 -17.98 8.97 2.66
N ASP A 222 -19.08 9.09 1.91
CA ASP A 222 -19.75 7.95 1.29
C ASP A 222 -18.92 7.40 0.12
N VAL A 223 -17.92 6.59 0.48
CA VAL A 223 -16.98 5.91 -0.40
C VAL A 223 -16.76 4.47 0.08
N HIS A 224 -16.21 3.65 -0.80
CA HIS A 224 -15.60 2.37 -0.43
C HIS A 224 -14.14 2.61 -0.11
N ALA A 225 -13.67 2.21 1.07
CA ALA A 225 -12.28 2.36 1.49
C ALA A 225 -11.89 1.19 2.38
N ASP A 226 -11.03 0.32 1.87
CA ASP A 226 -10.55 -0.89 2.54
C ASP A 226 -9.02 -1.03 2.47
N ILE A 227 -8.32 0.01 2.03
CA ILE A 227 -6.86 0.01 1.85
C ILE A 227 -6.26 1.23 2.57
N TRP A 228 -5.38 0.96 3.52
CA TRP A 228 -4.54 2.00 4.13
C TRP A 228 -3.33 2.30 3.25
N ILE A 229 -3.06 3.58 3.05
CA ILE A 229 -1.82 4.07 2.43
C ILE A 229 -0.75 4.29 3.50
N ASN A 230 -1.16 4.88 4.63
CA ASN A 230 -0.34 5.11 5.81
C ASN A 230 -1.27 5.24 7.04
N ASN A 231 -0.81 5.78 8.17
CA ASN A 231 -1.64 5.88 9.38
C ASN A 231 -2.68 7.02 9.38
N GLN A 232 -2.71 7.84 8.32
CA GLN A 232 -3.53 9.05 8.14
C GLN A 232 -4.23 9.12 6.77
N THR A 233 -3.96 8.18 5.87
CA THR A 233 -4.47 8.21 4.49
C THR A 233 -5.00 6.84 4.09
N VAL A 234 -6.17 6.82 3.46
CA VAL A 234 -6.78 5.62 2.89
C VAL A 234 -7.01 5.80 1.39
N LEU A 235 -6.90 4.72 0.64
CA LEU A 235 -7.31 4.65 -0.76
C LEU A 235 -8.81 4.39 -0.81
N TYR A 236 -9.54 5.21 -1.56
CA TYR A 236 -10.96 5.08 -1.75
C TYR A 236 -11.30 4.73 -3.20
N ALA A 237 -12.43 4.06 -3.37
CA ALA A 237 -13.18 3.95 -4.61
C ALA A 237 -14.58 4.50 -4.38
N LYS A 238 -15.08 5.31 -5.31
CA LYS A 238 -16.42 5.89 -5.26
C LYS A 238 -17.15 5.50 -6.54
N THR A 239 -18.22 4.72 -6.38
CA THR A 239 -19.11 4.35 -7.47
C THR A 239 -20.27 5.32 -7.55
N THR A 240 -20.60 5.76 -8.76
CA THR A 240 -21.88 6.42 -9.01
C THR A 240 -22.85 5.36 -9.56
N ASP A 241 -23.99 5.15 -8.90
CA ASP A 241 -25.02 4.24 -9.38
C ASP A 241 -26.26 5.07 -9.73
N ASP A 242 -26.70 5.06 -10.99
CA ASP A 242 -27.94 5.71 -11.43
C ASP A 242 -29.14 4.75 -11.47
N GLY A 243 -28.97 3.53 -10.94
CA GLY A 243 -29.99 2.49 -10.89
C GLY A 243 -30.15 1.70 -12.19
N MET A 244 -29.33 1.95 -13.21
CA MET A 244 -29.37 1.24 -14.50
C MET A 244 -27.99 0.74 -14.95
N GLN A 245 -26.90 1.43 -14.62
CA GLN A 245 -25.53 1.01 -14.91
C GLN A 245 -24.57 1.45 -13.79
N GLN A 246 -23.53 0.65 -13.52
CA GLN A 246 -22.42 1.07 -12.67
C GLN A 246 -21.66 2.19 -13.40
N LEU A 247 -21.95 3.45 -13.06
CA LEU A 247 -21.38 4.64 -13.67
C LEU A 247 -20.15 5.07 -12.87
N SER A 248 -18.99 4.72 -13.43
CA SER A 248 -17.64 5.08 -12.98
C SER A 248 -17.30 4.76 -11.52
N ALA A 249 -16.23 4.01 -11.33
CA ALA A 249 -15.48 4.00 -10.09
C ALA A 249 -14.38 5.06 -10.23
N GLU A 250 -14.57 6.21 -9.56
CA GLU A 250 -13.46 7.12 -9.28
C GLU A 250 -12.63 6.49 -8.17
N ILE A 251 -11.31 6.46 -8.31
CA ILE A 251 -10.42 6.12 -7.21
C ILE A 251 -9.68 7.37 -6.75
N GLY A 252 -9.26 7.38 -5.49
CA GLY A 252 -8.47 8.49 -4.97
C GLY A 252 -7.97 8.24 -3.56
N VAL A 253 -7.27 9.23 -3.01
CA VAL A 253 -6.75 9.17 -1.65
C VAL A 253 -7.53 10.10 -0.74
N LEU A 254 -7.82 9.64 0.48
CA LEU A 254 -8.54 10.38 1.50
C LEU A 254 -7.64 10.59 2.72
N ASP A 255 -7.34 11.85 3.02
CA ASP A 255 -6.78 12.27 4.30
C ASP A 255 -7.87 12.22 5.37
N ILE A 256 -7.70 11.32 6.35
CA ILE A 256 -8.71 11.06 7.40
C ILE A 256 -8.82 12.21 8.41
N GLN A 257 -7.77 13.01 8.59
CA GLN A 257 -7.77 14.12 9.56
C GLN A 257 -8.56 15.30 9.02
N ASN A 258 -8.37 15.61 7.74
CA ASN A 258 -8.98 16.77 7.10
C ASN A 258 -10.22 16.42 6.28
N ASN A 259 -10.57 15.14 6.18
CA ASN A 259 -11.58 14.60 5.27
C ASN A 259 -11.39 15.09 3.82
N LYS A 260 -10.12 15.25 3.41
CA LYS A 260 -9.74 15.80 2.11
C LYS A 260 -9.57 14.66 1.12
N MET A 261 -10.42 14.64 0.10
CA MET A 261 -10.35 13.68 -1.01
C MET A 261 -9.52 14.26 -2.16
N THR A 262 -8.62 13.45 -2.71
CA THR A 262 -7.82 13.78 -3.90
C THR A 262 -8.00 12.65 -4.92
N PRO A 263 -8.74 12.88 -6.02
CA PRO A 263 -8.90 11.88 -7.08
C PRO A 263 -7.56 11.49 -7.73
N VAL A 264 -7.48 10.25 -8.20
CA VAL A 264 -6.33 9.68 -8.92
C VAL A 264 -6.77 9.24 -10.30
N GLY A 265 -6.06 9.66 -11.36
CA GLY A 265 -6.39 9.32 -12.75
C GLY A 265 -7.60 10.05 -13.32
N SER A 266 -8.00 11.19 -12.74
CA SER A 266 -9.16 11.98 -13.19
C SER A 266 -9.04 12.53 -14.62
N ASP A 267 -7.84 12.55 -15.17
CA ASP A 267 -7.50 12.99 -16.52
C ASP A 267 -7.66 11.88 -17.59
N LEU A 268 -7.80 10.61 -17.18
CA LEU A 268 -7.88 9.47 -18.10
C LEU A 268 -9.24 9.31 -18.80
N ASP A 269 -10.31 9.91 -18.26
CA ASP A 269 -11.70 9.72 -18.73
C ASP A 269 -12.11 8.23 -18.85
N VAL A 270 -11.68 7.40 -17.88
CA VAL A 270 -12.03 5.97 -17.76
C VAL A 270 -12.49 5.63 -16.35
N ALA A 271 -13.29 4.57 -16.21
CA ALA A 271 -13.62 4.00 -14.90
C ALA A 271 -12.47 3.13 -14.38
N LEU A 272 -12.12 3.28 -13.10
CA LEU A 272 -11.03 2.56 -12.46
C LEU A 272 -11.57 1.70 -11.31
N GLU A 273 -11.36 0.40 -11.40
CA GLU A 273 -11.81 -0.61 -10.46
C GLU A 273 -10.64 -1.34 -9.79
N ASN A 274 -10.94 -1.99 -8.67
CA ASN A 274 -10.02 -2.85 -7.92
C ASN A 274 -8.67 -2.16 -7.63
N PRO A 275 -8.69 -0.96 -7.02
CA PRO A 275 -7.45 -0.26 -6.75
C PRO A 275 -6.60 -1.05 -5.74
N ASN A 276 -5.28 -0.97 -5.87
CA ASN A 276 -4.31 -1.55 -4.96
C ASN A 276 -3.17 -0.56 -4.70
N PHE A 277 -2.45 -0.71 -3.59
CA PHE A 277 -1.41 0.22 -3.17
C PHE A 277 -0.14 -0.53 -2.77
N ASP A 278 1.01 -0.05 -3.23
CA ASP A 278 2.32 -0.51 -2.77
C ASP A 278 2.93 0.49 -1.78
N THR A 279 3.18 0.03 -0.56
CA THR A 279 3.79 0.87 0.48
C THR A 279 5.26 1.20 0.21
N ALA A 280 5.99 0.37 -0.55
CA ALA A 280 7.40 0.59 -0.82
C ALA A 280 7.65 1.68 -1.86
N THR A 281 6.85 1.70 -2.93
CA THR A 281 6.97 2.67 -4.03
C THR A 281 5.93 3.79 -3.99
N LEU A 282 4.94 3.69 -3.09
CA LEU A 282 3.80 4.59 -2.98
C LEU A 282 2.96 4.66 -4.26
N GLN A 283 2.99 3.60 -5.07
CA GLN A 283 2.25 3.49 -6.31
C GLN A 283 0.86 2.91 -6.10
N ILE A 284 -0.08 3.31 -6.95
CA ILE A 284 -1.43 2.73 -7.01
C ILE A 284 -1.56 1.95 -8.31
N THR A 285 -2.25 0.82 -8.29
CA THR A 285 -2.71 0.15 -9.51
C THR A 285 -4.21 0.03 -9.52
N ALA A 286 -4.80 -0.05 -10.70
CA ALA A 286 -6.22 -0.32 -10.91
C ALA A 286 -6.43 -0.92 -12.30
N ASN A 287 -7.60 -1.49 -12.55
CA ASN A 287 -8.01 -1.93 -13.88
C ASN A 287 -9.31 -1.26 -14.32
N THR A 288 -9.53 -1.10 -15.63
CA THR A 288 -10.85 -0.74 -16.18
C THR A 288 -11.77 -1.96 -16.23
N PRO A 289 -13.09 -1.81 -16.44
CA PRO A 289 -13.99 -2.94 -16.65
C PRO A 289 -13.58 -3.85 -17.83
N GLU A 290 -12.90 -3.30 -18.82
CA GLU A 290 -12.35 -4.01 -19.98
C GLU A 290 -10.98 -4.68 -19.69
N GLY A 291 -10.45 -4.52 -18.48
CA GLY A 291 -9.19 -5.13 -18.04
C GLY A 291 -7.95 -4.34 -18.44
N GLN A 292 -8.06 -3.08 -18.86
CA GLN A 292 -6.86 -2.26 -19.05
C GLN A 292 -6.27 -1.94 -17.68
N MET A 293 -5.02 -2.31 -17.44
CA MET A 293 -4.36 -2.08 -16.17
C MET A 293 -3.57 -0.77 -16.20
N TYR A 294 -3.69 0.01 -15.14
CA TYR A 294 -2.94 1.26 -14.97
C TYR A 294 -2.07 1.17 -13.72
N ILE A 295 -0.90 1.78 -13.81
CA ILE A 295 -0.06 2.14 -12.67
C ILE A 295 -0.03 3.66 -12.52
N PHE A 296 -0.24 4.12 -11.30
CA PHE A 296 -0.23 5.52 -10.92
C PHE A 296 0.99 5.75 -10.04
N LYS A 297 1.91 6.59 -10.50
CA LYS A 297 3.16 6.88 -9.81
C LYS A 297 3.11 8.27 -9.18
N PRO A 298 3.51 8.43 -7.91
CA PRO A 298 3.60 9.76 -7.31
C PRO A 298 4.59 10.63 -8.09
N GLU A 299 4.26 11.90 -8.31
CA GLU A 299 5.20 12.94 -8.76
C GLU A 299 6.24 13.31 -7.70
#